data_AF-A0A419JYZ4-F1
#
_entry.id   AF-A0A419JYZ4-F1
#
_cell.length_a   1.000
_cell.length_b   1.000
_cell.length_c   1.000
_cell.angle_alpha   90.00
_cell.angle_beta   90.00
_cell.angle_gamma   90.00
#
_symmetry.space_group_name_H-M   'P 1'
#
loop_
_entity.id
_entity.type
_entity.pdbx_description
1 polymer ?
#
loop_
_entity_poly.entity_id
_entity_poly.type
_entity_poly.pdbx_seq_one_letter_code
_entity_poly.pdbx_strand_id
1 'polypeptide(L)' 'MEGTSERFRTLLEEADLIIAKGQGYYESIPEVEPAISTPVCYILRVKCRLVAESIGAPLQGNVVKLDFGK' A
#
# COMPACT_ATOMS: atom_id res chain seq x y z
N MET A 1 9.27 7.73 -0.60
CA MET A 1 10.53 7.64 0.19
C MET A 1 11.14 9.03 0.40
N GLU A 2 11.31 9.79 -0.68
CA GLU A 2 11.73 11.19 -0.62
C GLU A 2 10.73 12.04 0.17
N GLY A 3 11.21 13.03 0.93
CA GLY A 3 10.37 13.86 1.81
C GLY A 3 9.92 13.21 3.12
N THR A 4 10.35 11.98 3.44
CA THR A 4 10.06 11.30 4.72
C THR A 4 11.26 11.33 5.68
N SER A 5 10.98 11.29 6.99
CA SER A 5 12.04 11.28 8.01
C SER A 5 12.85 9.97 7.99
N GLU A 6 14.09 10.01 8.46
CA GLU A 6 14.91 8.80 8.62
C GLU A 6 14.24 7.79 9.54
N ARG A 7 13.71 8.25 10.68
CA ARG A 7 12.97 7.40 11.63
C ARG A 7 11.82 6.65 10.96
N PHE A 8 11.08 7.30 10.07
CA PHE A 8 9.98 6.65 9.36
C PHE A 8 10.50 5.53 8.45
N ARG A 9 11.58 5.78 7.71
CA ARG A 9 12.20 4.81 6.81
C ARG A 9 12.72 3.59 7.56
N THR A 10 13.43 3.78 8.67
CA THR A 10 13.88 2.68 9.53
C THR A 10 12.71 1.84 10.05
N LEU A 11 11.64 2.47 10.54
CA LEU A 11 10.47 1.74 11.01
C LEU A 11 9.74 1.00 9.87
N LEU A 12 9.78 1.53 8.65
CA LEU A 12 9.18 0.90 7.48
C LEU A 12 9.96 -0.36 7.06
N GLU A 13 11.29 -0.29 7.13
CA GLU A 13 12.20 -1.41 6.83
C GLU A 13 12.15 -2.52 7.89
N GLU A 14 12.00 -2.15 9.17
CA GLU A 14 11.99 -3.10 10.30
C GLU A 14 10.61 -3.74 10.56
N ALA A 15 9.56 -3.32 9.87
CA ALA A 15 8.19 -3.77 10.16
C ALA A 15 7.94 -5.22 9.73
N ASP A 16 7.30 -6.01 10.60
CA ASP A 16 6.80 -7.35 10.26
C ASP A 16 5.51 -7.34 9.40
N LEU A 17 4.80 -6.21 9.38
CA LEU A 17 3.59 -5.98 8.60
C LEU A 17 3.34 -4.48 8.43
N ILE A 18 3.00 -4.06 7.21
CA ILE A 18 2.58 -2.69 6.93
C ILE A 18 1.06 -2.65 6.74
N ILE A 19 0.39 -1.70 7.40
CA ILE A 19 -1.04 -1.43 7.16
C ILE A 19 -1.18 -0.11 6.36
N ALA A 20 -1.38 -0.25 5.06
CA ALA A 20 -1.50 0.85 4.11
C ALA A 20 -2.95 1.34 4.00
N LYS A 21 -3.25 2.51 4.56
CA LYS A 21 -4.63 3.03 4.66
C LYS A 21 -4.98 4.04 3.56
N GLY A 22 -6.00 3.72 2.78
CA GLY A 22 -6.54 4.60 1.75
C GLY A 22 -5.87 4.42 0.38
N GLN A 23 -6.52 4.98 -0.64
CA GLN A 23 -6.12 4.75 -2.04
C GLN A 23 -4.74 5.32 -2.38
N GLY A 24 -4.39 6.49 -1.84
CA GLY A 24 -3.10 7.12 -2.12
C GLY A 24 -1.90 6.24 -1.74
N TYR A 25 -2.01 5.43 -0.68
CA TYR A 25 -0.96 4.45 -0.36
C TYR A 25 -0.95 3.24 -1.31
N TYR A 26 -2.12 2.78 -1.76
CA TYR A 26 -2.19 1.74 -2.80
C TYR A 26 -1.51 2.18 -4.10
N GLU A 27 -1.68 3.46 -4.46
CA GLU A 27 -1.11 4.04 -5.67
C GLU A 27 0.39 4.33 -5.56
N SER A 28 0.90 4.66 -4.37
CA SER A 28 2.32 5.04 -4.17
C SER A 28 3.24 3.89 -3.79
N ILE A 29 2.71 2.74 -3.31
CA ILE A 29 3.58 1.63 -2.89
C ILE A 29 4.46 1.04 -4.00
N PRO A 30 4.04 0.93 -5.28
CA PRO A 30 4.94 0.45 -6.34
C PRO A 30 6.26 1.23 -6.46
N GLU A 31 6.29 2.50 -6.07
CA GLU A 31 7.51 3.32 -6.07
C GLU A 31 8.46 2.99 -4.91
N VAL A 32 7.94 2.40 -3.84
CA VAL A 32 8.68 2.03 -2.62
C VAL A 32 8.79 0.51 -2.41
N GLU A 33 8.13 -0.29 -3.25
CA GLU A 33 8.21 -1.77 -3.30
C GLU A 33 9.66 -2.29 -3.23
N PRO A 34 10.66 -1.71 -3.92
CA PRO A 34 12.05 -2.19 -3.83
C PRO A 34 12.65 -2.14 -2.42
N ALA A 35 12.09 -1.32 -1.52
CA ALA A 35 12.54 -1.20 -0.13
C ALA A 35 11.62 -1.91 0.87
N ILE A 36 10.52 -2.52 0.39
CA ILE A 36 9.54 -3.20 1.24
C ILE A 36 9.61 -4.69 0.95
N SER A 37 10.25 -5.43 1.84
CA SER A 37 10.32 -6.91 1.82
C SER A 37 9.27 -7.59 2.70
N THR A 38 8.41 -6.80 3.34
CA THR A 38 7.43 -7.26 4.32
C THR A 38 6.01 -7.23 3.74
N PRO A 39 5.07 -8.08 4.23
CA PRO A 39 3.70 -8.04 3.77
C PRO A 39 3.03 -6.67 3.96
N VAL A 40 2.18 -6.29 3.01
CA VAL A 40 1.39 -5.07 3.03
C VAL A 40 -0.10 -5.39 3.04
N CYS A 41 -0.79 -4.96 4.09
CA CYS A 41 -2.24 -4.98 4.21
C CYS A 41 -2.82 -3.64 3.76
N TYR A 42 -3.42 -3.60 2.57
CA TYR A 42 -4.12 -2.45 2.05
C TYR A 42 -5.55 -2.42 2.57
N ILE A 43 -5.94 -1.31 3.19
CA ILE A 43 -7.30 -1.05 3.65
C ILE A 43 -7.77 0.26 3.01
N LEU A 44 -8.64 0.17 2.01
CA LEU A 44 -9.04 1.33 1.22
C LEU A 44 -10.50 1.28 0.77
N ARG A 45 -10.99 2.45 0.36
CA ARG A 45 -12.17 2.59 -0.49
C ARG A 45 -11.71 2.90 -1.90
N VAL A 46 -12.23 2.17 -2.89
CA VAL A 46 -11.92 2.35 -4.31
C VAL A 46 -12.64 3.60 -4.82
N LYS A 47 -11.88 4.64 -5.16
CA LYS A 47 -12.41 5.97 -5.54
C LYS A 47 -12.32 6.26 -7.05
N CYS A 48 -11.46 5.56 -7.78
CA CYS A 48 -11.31 5.74 -9.23
C CYS A 48 -11.37 4.40 -10.00
N ARG A 49 -11.66 4.47 -11.30
CA ARG A 49 -11.79 3.29 -12.17
C ARG A 49 -10.47 2.53 -12.34
N LEU A 50 -9.35 3.27 -12.44
CA LEU A 50 -8.02 2.67 -12.58
C LEU A 50 -7.69 1.74 -11.41
N VAL A 51 -7.96 2.18 -10.17
CA VAL A 51 -7.76 1.34 -8.99
C VAL A 51 -8.78 0.20 -8.94
N ALA A 52 -10.04 0.43 -9.34
CA ALA A 52 -11.05 -0.63 -9.41
C ALA A 52 -10.61 -1.80 -10.31
N GLU A 53 -10.09 -1.48 -11.49
CA GLU A 53 -9.56 -2.45 -12.45
C GLU A 53 -8.29 -3.13 -11.92
N SER A 54 -7.34 -2.35 -11.38
CA SER A 54 -6.09 -2.87 -10.81
C SER A 54 -6.30 -3.84 -9.65
N ILE A 55 -7.24 -3.53 -8.75
CA ILE A 55 -7.49 -4.33 -7.54
C ILE A 55 -8.55 -5.42 -7.77
N GLY A 56 -9.28 -5.38 -8.87
CA GLY A 56 -10.36 -6.32 -9.18
C GLY A 56 -11.60 -6.16 -8.28
N ALA A 57 -11.91 -4.93 -7.85
CA ALA A 57 -13.05 -4.65 -6.97
C ALA A 57 -13.96 -3.55 -7.54
N PRO A 58 -15.25 -3.50 -7.16
CA PRO A 58 -16.17 -2.47 -7.64
C PRO A 58 -15.72 -1.05 -7.26
N LEU A 59 -15.98 -0.08 -8.16
CA LEU A 59 -15.89 1.34 -7.82
C LEU A 59 -16.76 1.62 -6.59
N GLN A 60 -16.29 2.45 -5.66
CA GLN A 60 -16.93 2.71 -4.37
C GLN A 60 -16.99 1.48 -3.42
N GLY A 61 -16.31 0.38 -3.73
CA GLY A 61 -16.13 -0.75 -2.84
C GLY A 61 -15.13 -0.47 -1.71
N ASN A 62 -15.33 -1.11 -0.56
CA ASN A 62 -14.33 -1.17 0.51
C ASN A 62 -13.54 -2.47 0.36
N VAL A 63 -12.22 -2.39 0.43
CA VAL A 63 -11.31 -3.50 0.17
C VAL A 63 -10.33 -3.67 1.32
N VAL A 64 -10.11 -4.92 1.70
CA VAL A 64 -8.94 -5.38 2.44
C VAL A 64 -8.18 -6.33 1.53
N LYS A 65 -6.95 -5.98 1.15
CA LYS A 65 -6.06 -6.81 0.33
C LYS A 65 -4.77 -7.03 1.09
N LEU A 66 -4.38 -8.29 1.28
CA LEU A 66 -3.08 -8.65 1.82
C LEU A 66 -2.17 -9.04 0.66
N ASP A 67 -1.06 -8.33 0.54
CA ASP A 67 0.01 -8.61 -0.41
C ASP A 67 1.23 -9.10 0.39
N PHE A 68 1.75 -10.27 0.03
CA PHE A 68 2.87 -10.86 0.76
C PHE A 68 4.24 -10.48 0.17
N GLY A 69 4.27 -9.65 -0.88
CA GLY A 69 5.47 -9.47 -1.67
C GLY A 69 5.83 -10.76 -2.43
N LYS A 70 6.84 -10.68 -3.30
CA LYS A 70 7.50 -11.86 -3.88
C LYS A 70 8.77 -12.16 -3.12
#